data_AF-A0A6A5R9J8-F1
#
_entry.id   AF-A0A6A5R9J8-F1
#
_cell.length_a   1.000
_cell.length_b   1.000
_cell.length_c   1.000
_cell.angle_alpha   90.00
_cell.angle_beta   90.00
_cell.angle_gamma   90.00
#
_symmetry.space_group_name_H-M   'P 1'
#
loop_
_entity.id
_entity.type
_entity.pdbx_description
1 polymer ?
#
loop_
_entity_poly.entity_id
_entity_poly.type
_entity_poly.pdbx_seq_one_letter_code
_entity_poly.pdbx_strand_id
1 'polypeptide(L)'
;MTLELILKSFQATGVWLMDVDAVLKRFNNCPPQQDEDAEIGEHGDGDSWPELRKIFDAAVADKARIEAKRLSRSLHLLQVNNELLRTQNEELQHKLNVIKKRPTQQTTLTTQDGDDWHRGAVFYSPRKLARDRARKAAELNKAAQLQLQKSRDRKAKVAATAHKKQ
;
A
#
# COMPACT_ATOMS: atom_id res chain seq x y z
N MET A 1 -5.09 13.38 -33.18
CA MET A 1 -4.71 14.72 -33.70
C MET A 1 -5.89 15.27 -34.50
N THR A 2 -6.29 16.54 -34.30
CA THR A 2 -7.39 17.15 -35.06
C THR A 2 -6.85 17.89 -36.29
N LEU A 3 -7.59 17.83 -37.39
CA LEU A 3 -7.19 18.34 -38.72
C LEU A 3 -6.88 19.86 -38.69
N GLU A 4 -7.58 20.61 -37.85
CA GLU A 4 -7.37 22.05 -37.66
C GLU A 4 -5.99 22.41 -37.10
N LEU A 5 -5.44 21.58 -36.20
CA LEU A 5 -4.14 21.83 -35.58
C LEU A 5 -3.00 21.65 -36.60
N ILE A 6 -3.17 20.68 -37.50
CA ILE A 6 -2.23 20.39 -38.59
C ILE A 6 -2.20 21.57 -39.56
N LEU A 7 -3.36 22.07 -39.99
CA LEU A 7 -3.44 23.22 -40.89
C LEU A 7 -2.82 24.49 -40.28
N LYS A 8 -3.08 24.76 -38.99
CA LYS A 8 -2.46 25.89 -38.28
C LYS A 8 -0.93 25.79 -38.20
N SER A 9 -0.38 24.59 -38.06
CA SER A 9 1.06 24.40 -37.98
C SER A 9 1.76 24.75 -39.30
N PHE A 10 1.20 24.34 -40.44
CA PHE A 10 1.72 24.70 -41.76
C PHE A 10 1.61 26.20 -42.03
N GLN A 11 0.49 26.81 -41.67
CA GLN A 11 0.31 28.26 -41.76
C GLN A 11 1.36 29.03 -40.94
N ALA A 12 1.66 28.58 -39.72
CA ALA A 12 2.65 29.20 -38.86
C ALA A 12 4.08 29.10 -39.42
N THR A 13 4.39 28.02 -40.14
CA THR A 13 5.70 27.83 -40.78
C THR A 13 5.84 28.46 -42.16
N GLY A 14 4.78 29.04 -42.72
CA GLY A 14 4.79 29.69 -44.04
C GLY A 14 4.98 28.73 -45.21
N VAL A 15 4.85 27.42 -44.99
CA VAL A 15 5.00 26.39 -46.03
C VAL A 15 3.65 26.23 -46.73
N TRP A 16 3.58 26.63 -48.00
CA TRP A 16 2.37 26.49 -48.81
C TRP A 16 2.37 25.15 -49.55
N LEU A 17 1.41 24.29 -49.24
CA LEU A 17 1.22 23.01 -49.92
C LEU A 17 0.28 23.24 -51.12
N MET A 18 0.80 23.06 -52.34
CA MET A 18 0.01 23.18 -53.58
C MET A 18 -1.11 22.14 -53.69
N ASP A 19 -1.03 21.03 -52.93
CA ASP A 19 -2.08 20.01 -52.84
C ASP A 19 -2.26 19.56 -51.39
N VAL A 20 -3.09 20.30 -50.66
CA VAL A 20 -3.37 20.08 -49.23
C VAL A 20 -4.06 18.74 -48.99
N ASP A 21 -4.95 18.33 -49.89
CA ASP A 21 -5.78 17.13 -49.74
C ASP A 21 -4.96 15.84 -49.85
N ALA A 22 -3.96 15.82 -50.74
CA ALA A 22 -3.03 14.69 -50.86
C ALA A 22 -2.21 14.46 -49.58
N VAL A 23 -1.81 15.53 -48.91
CA VAL A 23 -1.07 15.45 -47.64
C VAL A 23 -1.98 15.03 -46.51
N LEU A 24 -3.18 15.61 -46.40
CA LEU A 24 -4.15 15.26 -45.37
C LEU A 24 -4.60 13.79 -45.45
N LYS A 25 -4.77 13.24 -46.66
CA LYS A 25 -5.08 11.80 -46.84
C LYS A 25 -4.04 10.88 -46.24
N ARG A 26 -2.75 11.25 -46.22
CA ARG A 26 -1.69 10.42 -45.64
C ARG A 26 -1.79 10.32 -44.12
N PHE A 27 -2.25 11.38 -43.46
CA PHE A 27 -2.43 11.41 -42.00
C PHE A 27 -3.76 10.81 -41.55
N ASN A 28 -4.74 10.70 -42.46
CA ASN A 28 -6.04 10.06 -42.22
C ASN A 28 -6.01 8.53 -42.35
N ASN A 29 -4.91 7.94 -42.82
CA ASN A 29 -4.73 6.49 -42.83
C ASN A 29 -4.33 6.00 -41.44
N CYS A 30 -5.23 6.11 -40.46
CA CYS A 30 -5.24 5.07 -39.45
C CYS A 30 -5.63 3.78 -40.19
N PRO A 31 -4.84 2.69 -40.14
CA PRO A 31 -5.42 1.38 -40.47
C PRO A 31 -6.71 1.28 -39.64
N PRO A 32 -7.79 0.65 -40.15
CA PRO A 32 -8.90 0.31 -39.27
C PRO A 32 -8.27 -0.46 -38.12
N GLN A 33 -8.21 0.21 -36.97
CA GLN A 33 -7.93 -0.44 -35.72
C GLN A 33 -9.04 -1.47 -35.68
N GLN A 34 -8.66 -2.73 -35.83
CA GLN A 34 -9.52 -3.82 -35.42
C GLN A 34 -9.59 -3.66 -33.92
N ASP A 35 -10.43 -2.71 -33.49
CA ASP A 35 -11.02 -2.67 -32.18
C ASP A 35 -11.96 -3.86 -32.15
N GLU A 36 -11.36 -5.04 -32.05
CA GLU A 36 -11.88 -6.04 -31.13
C GLU A 36 -11.72 -5.38 -29.75
N ASP A 37 -12.68 -4.50 -29.44
CA ASP A 37 -13.00 -4.07 -28.08
C ASP A 37 -13.52 -5.29 -27.31
N ALA A 38 -12.72 -6.35 -27.23
CA ALA A 38 -12.60 -7.04 -25.99
C ALA A 38 -11.86 -6.03 -25.11
N GLU A 39 -12.63 -5.18 -24.42
CA GLU A 39 -12.19 -4.62 -23.15
C GLU A 39 -11.59 -5.80 -22.40
N ILE A 40 -10.26 -5.91 -22.42
CA ILE A 40 -9.51 -6.65 -21.44
C ILE A 40 -9.68 -5.77 -20.21
N GLY A 41 -10.91 -5.76 -19.65
CA GLY A 41 -11.20 -5.20 -18.35
C GLY A 41 -10.13 -5.74 -17.44
N GLU A 42 -9.61 -4.90 -16.55
CA GLU A 42 -8.57 -5.28 -15.59
C GLU A 42 -8.98 -6.57 -14.88
N HIS A 43 -8.62 -7.71 -15.47
CA HIS A 43 -8.95 -9.03 -14.95
C HIS A 43 -7.81 -9.36 -13.99
N GLY A 44 -7.70 -8.48 -13.01
CA GLY A 44 -6.70 -8.47 -11.95
C GLY A 44 -7.26 -9.07 -10.67
N ASP A 45 -8.29 -9.91 -10.77
CA ASP A 45 -8.74 -10.77 -9.70
C ASP A 45 -8.18 -12.18 -9.93
N GLY A 46 -7.71 -12.83 -8.87
CA GLY A 46 -6.93 -14.08 -8.94
C GLY A 46 -7.67 -15.25 -9.59
N ASP A 47 -9.00 -15.14 -9.77
CA ASP A 47 -9.87 -16.11 -10.45
C ASP A 47 -9.75 -16.09 -11.99
N SER A 48 -8.86 -15.26 -12.52
CA SER A 48 -8.61 -15.06 -13.94
C SER A 48 -7.89 -16.20 -14.67
N TRP A 49 -7.14 -17.04 -13.96
CA TRP A 49 -6.30 -18.05 -14.62
C TRP A 49 -7.09 -19.10 -15.41
N PRO A 50 -8.18 -19.70 -14.88
CA PRO A 50 -9.01 -20.63 -15.64
C PRO A 50 -9.64 -20.00 -16.89
N GLU A 51 -10.00 -18.72 -16.84
CA GLU A 51 -10.59 -17.99 -17.98
C GLU A 51 -9.53 -17.66 -19.03
N LEU A 52 -8.39 -17.09 -18.61
CA LEU A 52 -7.24 -16.86 -19.48
C LEU A 52 -6.74 -18.14 -20.13
N ARG A 53 -6.78 -19.26 -19.39
CA ARG A 53 -6.40 -20.56 -19.92
C ARG A 53 -7.38 -21.06 -20.99
N LYS A 54 -8.69 -20.85 -20.83
CA LYS A 54 -9.67 -21.17 -21.88
C LYS A 54 -9.44 -20.36 -23.15
N ILE A 55 -9.16 -19.06 -23.02
CA ILE A 55 -8.83 -18.18 -24.16
C ILE A 55 -7.54 -18.64 -24.83
N PHE A 56 -6.52 -18.95 -24.04
CA PHE A 56 -5.24 -19.46 -24.51
C PHE A 56 -5.38 -20.78 -25.27
N ASP A 57 -6.10 -21.75 -24.68
CA ASP A 57 -6.32 -23.07 -25.28
C ASP A 57 -7.19 -22.97 -26.56
N ALA A 58 -8.11 -22.00 -26.66
CA ALA A 58 -8.89 -21.73 -27.87
C ALA A 58 -8.06 -21.08 -29.00
N ALA A 59 -7.11 -20.21 -28.66
CA ALA A 59 -6.27 -19.50 -29.62
C ALA A 59 -5.12 -20.37 -30.19
N VAL A 60 -4.64 -21.34 -29.40
CA VAL A 60 -3.54 -22.22 -29.82
C VAL A 60 -4.09 -23.45 -30.54
N ALA A 61 -3.99 -23.49 -31.87
CA ALA A 61 -4.19 -24.72 -32.63
C ALA A 61 -3.11 -25.78 -32.29
N ASP A 62 -3.46 -27.07 -32.34
CA ASP A 62 -2.64 -28.24 -31.94
C ASP A 62 -1.20 -28.28 -32.49
N LYS A 63 -0.91 -27.52 -33.56
CA LYS A 63 0.40 -27.42 -34.21
C LYS A 63 1.52 -26.89 -33.30
N ALA A 64 1.20 -26.12 -32.25
CA ALA A 64 2.19 -25.49 -31.36
C ALA A 64 2.22 -26.07 -29.93
N ARG A 65 1.78 -27.31 -29.73
CA ARG A 65 1.48 -27.89 -28.40
C ARG A 65 2.62 -27.86 -27.38
N ILE A 66 3.88 -27.89 -27.79
CA ILE A 66 5.04 -27.83 -26.86
C ILE A 66 5.35 -26.39 -26.46
N GLU A 67 5.46 -25.49 -27.44
CA GLU A 67 5.75 -24.06 -27.21
C GLU A 67 4.62 -23.39 -26.44
N ALA A 68 3.36 -23.72 -26.78
CA ALA A 68 2.19 -23.25 -26.07
C ALA A 68 2.17 -23.70 -24.61
N LYS A 69 2.53 -24.96 -24.31
CA LYS A 69 2.67 -25.42 -22.92
C LYS A 69 3.77 -24.66 -22.18
N ARG A 70 4.86 -24.32 -22.84
CA ARG A 70 5.93 -23.50 -22.25
C ARG A 70 5.43 -22.09 -21.94
N LEU A 71 4.74 -21.47 -22.87
CA LEU A 71 4.16 -20.13 -22.71
C LEU A 71 3.10 -20.10 -21.59
N SER A 72 2.21 -21.10 -21.52
CA SER A 72 1.22 -21.24 -20.46
C SER A 72 1.86 -21.33 -19.07
N ARG A 73 2.94 -22.12 -18.93
CA ARG A 73 3.70 -22.20 -17.66
C ARG A 73 4.32 -20.86 -17.29
N SER A 74 4.89 -20.15 -18.27
CA SER A 74 5.47 -18.82 -18.05
C SER A 74 4.42 -17.80 -17.63
N LEU A 75 3.25 -17.80 -18.25
CA LEU A 75 2.14 -16.92 -17.88
C LEU A 75 1.64 -17.20 -16.47
N HIS A 76 1.41 -18.46 -16.11
CA HIS A 76 1.02 -18.85 -14.76
C HIS A 76 2.06 -18.42 -13.72
N LEU A 77 3.36 -18.61 -14.01
CA LEU A 77 4.43 -18.18 -13.10
C LEU A 77 4.44 -16.66 -12.92
N LEU A 78 4.26 -15.89 -14.00
CA LEU A 78 4.19 -14.43 -13.93
C LEU A 78 2.98 -13.96 -13.13
N GLN A 79 1.83 -14.64 -13.26
CA GLN A 79 0.64 -14.33 -12.48
C GLN A 79 0.89 -14.56 -10.98
N VAL A 80 1.35 -15.75 -10.60
CA VAL A 80 1.67 -16.07 -9.20
C VAL A 80 2.67 -15.09 -8.60
N ASN A 81 3.69 -14.71 -9.38
CA ASN A 81 4.67 -13.71 -8.94
C ASN A 81 4.04 -12.32 -8.74
N ASN A 82 3.14 -11.90 -9.63
CA ASN A 82 2.43 -10.63 -9.47
C ASN A 82 1.51 -10.62 -8.24
N GLU A 83 0.79 -11.71 -7.98
CA GLU A 83 -0.04 -11.87 -6.78
C GLU A 83 0.81 -11.82 -5.50
N LEU A 84 1.94 -12.52 -5.50
CA LEU A 84 2.90 -12.46 -4.39
C LEU A 84 3.43 -11.04 -4.18
N LEU A 85 3.76 -10.31 -5.25
CA LEU A 85 4.23 -8.93 -5.15
C LEU A 85 3.13 -7.98 -4.65
N ARG A 86 1.88 -8.17 -5.07
CA ARG A 86 0.73 -7.38 -4.59
C ARG A 86 0.52 -7.57 -3.09
N THR A 87 0.44 -8.82 -2.64
CA THR A 87 0.29 -9.14 -1.21
C THR A 87 1.45 -8.60 -0.37
N GLN A 88 2.69 -8.74 -0.83
CA GLN A 88 3.86 -8.16 -0.16
C GLN A 88 3.80 -6.62 -0.08
N ASN A 89 3.38 -5.96 -1.16
CA ASN A 89 3.21 -4.51 -1.17
C ASN A 89 2.12 -4.05 -0.20
N GLU A 90 0.98 -4.74 -0.15
CA GLU A 90 -0.10 -4.46 0.79
C GLU A 90 0.37 -4.63 2.25
N GLU A 91 1.09 -5.71 2.55
CA GLU A 91 1.68 -5.93 3.88
C GLU A 91 2.68 -4.83 4.26
N LEU A 92 3.54 -4.42 3.32
CA LEU A 92 4.52 -3.35 3.54
C LEU A 92 3.81 -2.01 3.79
N GLN A 93 2.80 -1.68 2.99
CA GLN A 93 1.99 -0.48 3.19
C GLN A 93 1.27 -0.52 4.54
N HIS A 94 0.73 -1.66 4.93
CA HIS A 94 0.11 -1.85 6.23
C HIS A 94 1.11 -1.60 7.37
N LYS A 95 2.30 -2.23 7.32
CA LYS A 95 3.37 -2.04 8.31
C LYS A 95 3.81 -0.58 8.39
N LEU A 96 3.99 0.09 7.25
CA LEU A 96 4.33 1.52 7.20
C LEU A 96 3.25 2.37 7.84
N ASN A 97 1.97 2.08 7.57
CA ASN A 97 0.85 2.79 8.18
C ASN A 97 0.81 2.58 9.69
N VAL A 98 1.09 1.37 10.19
CA VAL A 98 1.20 1.09 11.63
C VAL A 98 2.36 1.90 12.25
N ILE A 99 3.52 1.93 11.61
CA ILE A 99 4.68 2.71 12.09
C ILE A 99 4.36 4.21 12.11
N LYS A 100 3.74 4.75 11.04
CA LYS A 100 3.35 6.16 10.94
C LYS A 100 2.30 6.55 11.98
N LYS A 101 1.33 5.67 12.24
CA LYS A 101 0.26 5.91 13.24
C LYS A 101 0.73 5.70 14.67
N ARG A 102 1.84 4.98 14.89
CA ARG A 102 2.40 4.80 16.22
C ARG A 102 2.84 6.19 16.72
N PRO A 103 2.26 6.70 17.82
CA PRO A 103 2.75 7.95 18.37
C PRO A 103 4.20 7.71 18.81
N THR A 104 5.12 8.52 18.30
CA THR A 104 6.49 8.59 18.81
C THR A 104 6.41 9.23 20.19
N GLN A 105 5.96 8.45 21.19
CA GLN A 105 5.92 8.88 22.57
C GLN A 105 7.37 8.96 23.05
N GLN A 106 7.99 10.12 22.81
CA GLN A 106 9.22 10.51 23.49
C GLN A 106 8.85 10.66 24.97
N THR A 107 9.02 9.57 25.69
CA THR A 107 8.79 9.56 27.12
C THR A 107 10.02 10.15 27.76
N THR A 108 9.96 11.43 28.15
CA THR A 108 11.03 12.07 28.92
C THR A 108 11.25 11.24 30.19
N LEU A 109 12.42 10.64 30.33
CA LEU A 109 12.83 9.96 31.54
C LEU A 109 13.32 11.05 32.49
N THR A 110 12.55 11.32 33.54
CA THR A 110 12.96 12.25 34.59
C THR A 110 14.03 11.54 35.44
N THR A 111 15.28 11.92 35.25
CA THR A 111 16.38 11.51 36.11
C THR A 111 16.15 12.14 37.48
N GLN A 112 16.29 11.35 38.54
CA GLN A 112 16.08 11.82 39.92
C GLN A 112 17.35 12.39 40.55
N ASP A 113 18.46 12.42 39.81
CA ASP A 113 19.67 13.15 40.17
C ASP A 113 19.23 14.62 40.29
N GLY A 114 19.15 15.11 41.53
CA GLY A 114 18.33 16.25 41.93
C GLY A 114 18.66 17.56 41.24
N ASP A 115 17.88 18.59 41.58
CA ASP A 115 18.08 20.01 41.27
C ASP A 115 19.41 20.58 41.83
N ASP A 116 20.42 19.74 42.03
CA ASP A 116 21.75 20.15 42.44
C ASP A 116 22.44 20.72 41.19
N TRP A 117 22.55 22.05 41.20
CA TRP A 117 22.86 22.86 40.04
C TRP A 117 24.33 22.71 39.64
N HIS A 118 24.69 21.56 39.10
CA HIS A 118 26.02 21.30 38.60
C HIS A 118 26.08 21.78 37.16
N ARG A 119 26.67 22.97 36.98
CA ARG A 119 26.95 23.65 35.71
C ARG A 119 28.00 22.88 34.86
N GLY A 120 27.84 21.57 34.69
CA GLY A 120 28.73 20.66 33.99
C GLY A 120 27.97 19.55 33.26
N ALA A 121 28.64 18.84 32.34
CA ALA A 121 28.01 17.78 31.56
C ALA A 121 27.61 16.57 32.44
N VAL A 122 26.33 16.18 32.42
CA VAL A 122 25.83 14.99 33.12
C VAL A 122 26.06 13.74 32.27
N PHE A 123 26.93 12.83 32.71
CA PHE A 123 27.21 11.60 32.00
C PHE A 123 26.15 10.51 32.31
N TYR A 124 25.41 10.11 31.28
CA TYR A 124 24.44 9.02 31.37
C TYR A 124 25.09 7.69 31.01
N SER A 125 25.45 6.89 32.01
CA SER A 125 25.90 5.51 31.78
C SER A 125 24.70 4.60 31.45
N PRO A 126 24.89 3.53 30.64
CA PRO A 126 23.83 2.58 30.31
C PRO A 126 23.13 1.98 31.54
N ARG A 127 23.89 1.76 32.63
CA ARG A 127 23.34 1.27 33.91
C ARG A 127 22.41 2.28 34.58
N LYS A 128 22.72 3.58 34.57
CA LYS A 128 21.83 4.62 35.11
C LYS A 128 20.52 4.67 34.33
N LEU A 129 20.61 4.72 33.00
CA LEU A 129 19.44 4.75 32.12
C LEU A 129 18.52 3.53 32.31
N ALA A 130 19.10 2.34 32.50
CA ALA A 130 18.34 1.12 32.78
C ALA A 130 17.55 1.21 34.10
N ARG A 131 18.11 1.82 35.14
CA ARG A 131 17.42 2.01 36.44
C ARG A 131 16.23 2.96 36.31
N ASP A 132 16.40 4.09 35.62
CA ASP A 132 15.32 5.06 35.43
C ASP A 132 14.18 4.47 34.61
N ARG A 133 14.51 3.69 33.56
CA ARG A 133 13.51 2.92 32.79
C ARG A 133 12.77 1.90 33.65
N ALA A 134 13.49 1.11 34.45
CA ALA A 134 12.88 0.11 35.32
C ALA A 134 11.92 0.73 36.34
N ARG A 135 12.29 1.90 36.88
CA ARG A 135 11.45 2.65 37.81
C ARG A 135 10.18 3.17 37.13
N LYS A 136 10.31 3.82 35.99
CA LYS A 136 9.15 4.34 35.24
C LYS A 136 8.21 3.20 34.82
N ALA A 137 8.76 2.05 34.43
CA ALA A 137 7.96 0.84 34.17
C ALA A 137 7.21 0.36 35.43
N ALA A 138 7.86 0.38 36.60
CA ALA A 138 7.21 0.02 37.86
C ALA A 138 6.09 1.01 38.25
N GLU A 139 6.27 2.31 38.03
CA GLU A 139 5.24 3.34 38.25
C GLU A 139 4.02 3.11 37.35
N LEU A 140 4.23 2.87 36.05
CA LEU A 140 3.16 2.57 35.10
C LEU A 140 2.42 1.28 35.49
N ASN A 141 3.13 0.24 35.89
CA ASN A 141 2.53 -1.01 36.36
C ASN A 141 1.67 -0.81 37.61
N LYS A 142 2.16 -0.03 38.59
CA LYS A 142 1.39 0.33 39.79
C LYS A 142 0.12 1.11 39.42
N ALA A 143 0.24 2.10 38.53
CA ALA A 143 -0.91 2.88 38.06
C ALA A 143 -1.97 2.00 37.36
N ALA A 144 -1.53 1.05 36.53
CA ALA A 144 -2.42 0.10 35.86
C ALA A 144 -3.13 -0.83 36.87
N GLN A 145 -2.41 -1.34 37.86
CA GLN A 145 -2.99 -2.15 38.93
C GLN A 145 -4.03 -1.38 39.74
N LEU A 146 -3.77 -0.11 40.07
CA LEU A 146 -4.73 0.74 40.78
C LEU A 146 -6.00 0.99 39.95
N GLN A 147 -5.88 1.22 38.64
CA GLN A 147 -7.04 1.34 37.74
C GLN A 147 -7.87 0.06 37.70
N LEU A 148 -7.20 -1.10 37.61
CA LEU A 148 -7.86 -2.40 37.64
C LEU A 148 -8.60 -2.60 38.97
N GLN A 149 -7.99 -2.26 40.10
CA GLN A 149 -8.61 -2.37 41.41
C GLN A 149 -9.84 -1.47 41.53
N LYS A 150 -9.75 -0.19 41.13
CA LYS A 150 -10.91 0.72 41.09
C LYS A 150 -12.05 0.17 40.23
N SER A 151 -11.74 -0.48 39.11
CA SER A 151 -12.77 -1.10 38.25
C SER A 151 -13.46 -2.28 38.94
N ARG A 152 -12.71 -3.10 39.68
CA ARG A 152 -13.23 -4.22 40.48
C ARG A 152 -14.10 -3.71 41.61
N ASP A 153 -13.65 -2.68 42.33
CA ASP A 153 -14.41 -2.09 43.44
C ASP A 153 -15.73 -1.48 42.96
N ARG A 154 -15.74 -0.83 41.79
CA ARG A 154 -16.97 -0.33 41.16
C ARG A 154 -17.95 -1.47 40.85
N LYS A 155 -17.46 -2.56 40.25
CA LYS A 155 -18.29 -3.74 39.96
C LYS A 155 -18.85 -4.37 41.24
N ALA A 156 -18.02 -4.51 42.28
CA ALA A 156 -18.44 -5.04 43.57
C ALA A 156 -19.52 -4.17 44.24
N LYS A 157 -19.39 -2.84 44.17
CA LYS A 157 -20.41 -1.90 44.68
C LYS A 157 -21.74 -2.03 43.96
N VAL A 158 -21.74 -2.16 42.63
CA VAL A 158 -22.97 -2.36 41.84
C VAL A 158 -23.63 -3.70 42.16
N ALA A 159 -22.85 -4.77 42.31
CA ALA A 159 -23.39 -6.06 42.72
C ALA A 159 -24.02 -5.99 44.13
N ALA A 160 -23.35 -5.33 45.08
CA ALA A 160 -23.87 -5.17 46.44
C ALA A 160 -25.17 -4.34 46.50
N THR A 161 -25.30 -3.30 45.67
CA THR A 161 -26.55 -2.53 45.59
C THR A 161 -27.66 -3.31 44.89
N ALA A 162 -27.35 -4.19 43.94
CA ALA A 162 -28.33 -5.09 43.33
C ALA A 162 -28.85 -6.12 44.33
N HIS A 163 -27.98 -6.75 45.12
CA HIS A 163 -28.37 -7.71 46.15
C HIS A 163 -29.20 -7.09 47.28
N LYS A 164 -28.99 -5.82 47.64
CA LYS A 164 -29.80 -5.11 48.65
C LYS A 164 -31.20 -4.73 48.18
N LYS A 165 -31.49 -4.80 46.88
CA LYS A 165 -32.80 -4.47 46.29
C LYS A 165 -33.69 -5.71 46.08
N GLN A 166 -33.17 -6.91 46.35
CA GLN A 166 -33.93 -8.16 46.41
C GLN A 166 -34.37 -8.43 47.84
#